data_AF-A0A534PBR5-F1
#
_entry.id   AF-A0A534PBR5-F1
#
_cell.length_a   1.000
_cell.length_b   1.000
_cell.length_c   1.000
_cell.angle_alpha   90.00
_cell.angle_beta   90.00
_cell.angle_gamma   90.00
#
_symmetry.space_group_name_H-M   'P 1'
#
loop_
_entity.id
_entity.type
_entity.pdbx_description
1 polymer ?
#
loop_
_entity_poly.entity_id
_entity_poly.type
_entity_poly.pdbx_seq_one_letter_code
_entity_poly.pdbx_strand_id
1 'polypeptide(L)'
;GPDNSGKAIRRIFRRGFLSKMLRTRAPRMYGVRTLLSGTLLPAPNVGESAAELLRAAEAAGHPVGLHGFDHVGWQDGVAAMDEAALRASYARACELFAQTLGRAPRFSGAPGWQITAASLRVQDELGLAFASDCRRGAPFYPALDDGRARTLQIPTTLPTSDELLASGAARTRDLADWYGAHLVPDRLNVVGVHAEAEGIHFAEWLRRWLDALRASGAVFVSLADVAERERDRAPARRVLARELPGRVGPVACPELAA
;
A
#
# COMPACT_ATOMS: atom_id res chain seq x y z
N GLY A 1 -4.30 -13.40 -4.45
CA GLY A 1 -5.10 -13.75 -5.63
C GLY A 1 -4.22 -13.69 -6.87
N PRO A 2 -4.82 -13.68 -8.06
CA PRO A 2 -4.08 -13.71 -9.32
C PRO A 2 -3.18 -12.50 -9.50
N ASP A 3 -1.92 -12.73 -9.85
CA ASP A 3 -1.00 -11.68 -10.28
C ASP A 3 -1.29 -11.27 -11.73
N ASN A 4 -2.10 -10.23 -11.86
CA ASN A 4 -2.41 -9.59 -13.13
C ASN A 4 -1.48 -8.40 -13.44
N SER A 5 -0.27 -8.32 -12.86
CA SER A 5 0.62 -7.16 -12.99
C SER A 5 0.93 -6.77 -14.43
N GLY A 6 1.00 -7.72 -15.36
CA GLY A 6 1.16 -7.45 -16.78
C GLY A 6 -0.03 -6.71 -17.41
N LYS A 7 -1.25 -6.83 -16.86
CA LYS A 7 -2.41 -6.02 -17.31
C LYS A 7 -2.21 -4.53 -16.98
N ALA A 8 -1.31 -4.20 -16.06
CA ALA A 8 -0.93 -2.81 -15.78
C ALA A 8 -0.30 -2.12 -16.99
N ILE A 9 0.14 -2.86 -18.04
CA ILE A 9 0.57 -2.29 -19.31
C ILE A 9 -0.52 -1.41 -19.95
N ARG A 10 -1.81 -1.65 -19.67
CA ARG A 10 -2.92 -0.78 -20.12
C ARG A 10 -2.76 0.68 -19.64
N ARG A 11 -1.98 0.92 -18.59
CA ARG A 11 -1.67 2.27 -18.09
C ARG A 11 -0.70 3.04 -19.00
N ILE A 12 -0.13 2.41 -20.05
CA ILE A 12 0.63 3.07 -21.12
C ILE A 12 -0.09 4.28 -21.72
N PHE A 13 -1.43 4.23 -21.76
CA PHE A 13 -2.28 5.29 -22.27
C PHE A 13 -2.52 6.43 -21.27
N ARG A 14 -2.15 6.27 -19.98
CA ARG A 14 -2.22 7.34 -18.98
C ARG A 14 -1.00 8.25 -19.10
N ARG A 15 -1.24 9.56 -19.16
CA ARG A 15 -0.18 10.59 -19.21
C ARG A 15 0.83 10.37 -18.07
N GLY A 16 2.13 10.37 -18.40
CA GLY A 16 3.22 10.22 -17.43
C GLY A 16 3.65 8.78 -17.12
N PHE A 17 2.88 7.75 -17.49
CA PHE A 17 3.23 6.35 -17.20
C PHE A 17 4.51 5.89 -17.88
N LEU A 18 4.70 6.20 -19.17
CA LEU A 18 5.94 5.89 -19.89
C LEU A 18 7.15 6.58 -19.29
N SER A 19 7.02 7.87 -18.98
CA SER A 19 8.08 8.65 -18.36
C SER A 19 8.44 8.07 -16.99
N LYS A 20 7.45 7.64 -16.20
CA LYS A 20 7.67 6.94 -14.94
C LYS A 20 8.46 5.64 -15.15
N MET A 21 8.00 4.75 -16.03
CA MET A 21 8.66 3.47 -16.30
C MET A 21 10.11 3.63 -16.77
N LEU A 22 10.37 4.61 -17.65
CA LEU A 22 11.71 4.92 -18.15
C LEU A 22 12.63 5.42 -17.03
N ARG A 23 12.15 6.34 -16.18
CA ARG A 23 12.93 6.91 -15.07
C ARG A 23 13.21 5.90 -13.96
N THR A 24 12.26 5.02 -13.67
CA THR A 24 12.42 3.97 -12.65
C THR A 24 13.16 2.74 -13.17
N ARG A 25 13.49 2.67 -14.48
CA ARG A 25 14.02 1.46 -15.14
C ARG A 25 13.16 0.23 -14.84
N ALA A 26 11.84 0.41 -14.81
CA ALA A 26 10.87 -0.60 -14.39
C ALA A 26 11.08 -1.99 -15.04
N PRO A 27 11.37 -2.13 -16.34
CA PRO A 27 11.60 -3.46 -16.95
C PRO A 27 12.80 -4.21 -16.37
N ARG A 28 13.81 -3.48 -15.88
CA ARG A 28 15.02 -4.04 -15.27
C ARG A 28 14.85 -4.30 -13.77
N MET A 29 13.86 -3.68 -13.12
CA MET A 29 13.53 -3.88 -11.70
C MET A 29 12.43 -4.92 -11.44
N TYR A 30 11.39 -4.98 -12.28
CA TYR A 30 10.28 -5.91 -12.07
C TYR A 30 10.46 -7.23 -12.83
N GLY A 31 11.41 -7.27 -13.78
CA GLY A 31 11.63 -8.41 -14.66
C GLY A 31 10.56 -8.53 -15.76
N VAL A 32 10.98 -9.03 -16.92
CA VAL A 32 10.08 -9.20 -18.10
C VAL A 32 8.91 -10.13 -17.78
N ARG A 33 9.11 -11.13 -16.91
CA ARG A 33 8.08 -12.11 -16.55
C ARG A 33 6.90 -11.47 -15.79
N THR A 34 7.17 -10.61 -14.82
CA THR A 34 6.15 -9.86 -14.05
C THR A 34 5.39 -8.87 -14.95
N LEU A 35 6.07 -8.26 -15.92
CA LEU A 35 5.43 -7.40 -16.93
C LEU A 35 4.51 -8.15 -17.89
N LEU A 36 4.69 -9.47 -18.05
CA LEU A 36 3.88 -10.32 -18.93
C LEU A 36 2.82 -11.14 -18.17
N SER A 37 2.89 -11.17 -16.83
CA SER A 37 2.00 -11.92 -15.93
C SER A 37 0.55 -11.45 -16.04
N GLY A 38 -0.39 -12.33 -16.39
CA GLY A 38 -1.79 -11.97 -16.63
C GLY A 38 -2.08 -11.28 -17.98
N THR A 39 -1.10 -11.18 -18.89
CA THR A 39 -1.32 -10.79 -20.30
C THR A 39 -0.92 -11.89 -21.28
N LEU A 40 0.39 -12.21 -21.36
CA LEU A 40 0.92 -13.30 -22.20
C LEU A 40 1.28 -14.56 -21.39
N LEU A 41 1.32 -14.45 -20.06
CA LEU A 41 1.53 -15.57 -19.13
C LEU A 41 0.31 -15.73 -18.20
N PRO A 42 -0.02 -16.95 -17.74
CA PRO A 42 -1.03 -17.15 -16.70
C PRO A 42 -0.68 -16.33 -15.46
N ALA A 43 -1.69 -15.73 -14.82
CA ALA A 43 -1.53 -14.98 -13.58
C ALA A 43 -1.37 -15.96 -12.40
N PRO A 44 -0.18 -16.13 -11.79
CA PRO A 44 -0.03 -17.01 -10.64
C PRO A 44 -0.85 -16.49 -9.45
N ASN A 45 -1.42 -17.38 -8.66
CA ASN A 45 -2.07 -16.97 -7.42
C ASN A 45 -1.01 -16.77 -6.33
N VAL A 46 -0.57 -15.52 -6.16
CA VAL A 46 0.55 -15.16 -5.27
C VAL A 46 0.28 -15.57 -3.82
N GLY A 47 -0.97 -15.42 -3.38
CA GLY A 47 -1.36 -15.71 -2.00
C GLY A 47 -1.20 -17.20 -1.64
N GLU A 48 -1.55 -18.09 -2.57
CA GLU A 48 -1.40 -19.55 -2.37
C GLU A 48 0.05 -19.97 -2.48
N SER A 49 0.78 -19.42 -3.46
CA SER A 49 2.18 -19.80 -3.73
C SER A 49 3.18 -19.37 -2.64
N ALA A 50 2.77 -18.51 -1.70
CA ALA A 50 3.63 -17.94 -0.66
C ALA A 50 3.16 -18.23 0.78
N ALA A 51 2.29 -19.23 0.97
CA ALA A 51 1.70 -19.53 2.28
C ALA A 51 2.72 -19.69 3.42
N GLU A 52 3.80 -20.44 3.17
CA GLU A 52 4.86 -20.66 4.17
C GLU A 52 5.60 -19.36 4.52
N LEU A 53 5.85 -18.50 3.52
CA LEU A 53 6.51 -17.22 3.73
C LEU A 53 5.63 -16.28 4.57
N LEU A 54 4.33 -16.25 4.31
CA LEU A 54 3.38 -15.44 5.10
C LEU A 54 3.32 -15.93 6.55
N ARG A 55 3.29 -17.25 6.78
CA ARG A 55 3.35 -17.82 8.14
C ARG A 55 4.67 -17.52 8.84
N ALA A 56 5.79 -17.57 8.13
CA ALA A 56 7.10 -17.22 8.67
C ALA A 56 7.17 -15.73 9.07
N ALA A 57 6.59 -14.83 8.26
CA ALA A 57 6.48 -13.42 8.60
C ALA A 57 5.65 -13.19 9.87
N GLU A 58 4.50 -13.86 10.01
CA GLU A 58 3.70 -13.80 11.24
C GLU A 58 4.45 -14.36 12.46
N ALA A 59 5.13 -15.50 12.31
CA ALA A 59 5.91 -16.10 13.39
C ALA A 59 7.08 -15.21 13.84
N ALA A 60 7.62 -14.38 12.93
CA ALA A 60 8.61 -13.35 13.24
C ALA A 60 8.00 -12.07 13.85
N GLY A 61 6.68 -12.02 14.08
CA GLY A 61 5.99 -10.89 14.67
C GLY A 61 5.61 -9.77 13.69
N HIS A 62 5.70 -10.02 12.37
CA HIS A 62 5.26 -9.06 11.35
C HIS A 62 3.77 -9.26 11.05
N PRO A 63 2.90 -8.24 11.23
CA PRO A 63 1.49 -8.38 10.89
C PRO A 63 1.27 -8.60 9.39
N VAL A 64 0.43 -9.57 9.06
CA VAL A 64 0.02 -9.87 7.68
C VAL A 64 -1.47 -9.52 7.49
N GLY A 65 -1.78 -8.83 6.39
CA GLY A 65 -3.10 -8.30 6.07
C GLY A 65 -3.41 -8.38 4.57
N LEU A 66 -4.56 -7.85 4.17
CA LEU A 66 -5.00 -7.87 2.77
C LEU A 66 -4.31 -6.78 1.94
N HIS A 67 -4.01 -7.08 0.68
CA HIS A 67 -3.61 -6.08 -0.32
C HIS A 67 -4.40 -6.24 -1.63
N GLY A 68 -5.72 -6.38 -1.50
CA GLY A 68 -6.64 -6.68 -2.61
C GLY A 68 -6.56 -8.14 -3.09
N PHE A 69 -7.65 -8.63 -3.71
CA PHE A 69 -7.65 -9.96 -4.33
C PHE A 69 -6.92 -9.95 -5.70
N ASP A 70 -7.22 -8.94 -6.51
CA ASP A 70 -6.56 -8.61 -7.78
C ASP A 70 -6.03 -7.18 -7.68
N HIS A 71 -4.72 -7.04 -7.56
CA HIS A 71 -4.07 -5.75 -7.34
C HIS A 71 -4.36 -4.75 -8.48
N VAL A 72 -4.25 -5.19 -9.74
CA VAL A 72 -4.46 -4.32 -10.91
C VAL A 72 -5.95 -4.03 -11.10
N GLY A 73 -6.79 -5.07 -10.99
CA GLY A 73 -8.24 -4.93 -11.07
C GLY A 73 -8.79 -3.95 -10.04
N TRP A 74 -8.28 -3.98 -8.81
CA TRP A 74 -8.62 -3.00 -7.78
C TRP A 74 -8.14 -1.60 -8.15
N GLN A 75 -6.84 -1.42 -8.35
CA GLN A 75 -6.25 -0.09 -8.54
C GLN A 75 -6.80 0.64 -9.78
N ASP A 76 -7.19 -0.09 -10.83
CA ASP A 76 -7.73 0.54 -12.04
C ASP A 76 -9.26 0.63 -12.05
N GLY A 77 -9.95 -0.22 -11.28
CA GLY A 77 -11.40 -0.41 -11.39
C GLY A 77 -12.23 -0.03 -10.17
N VAL A 78 -11.66 0.13 -8.98
CA VAL A 78 -12.42 0.28 -7.72
C VAL A 78 -13.40 1.46 -7.75
N ALA A 79 -13.06 2.56 -8.44
CA ALA A 79 -13.92 3.72 -8.59
C ALA A 79 -15.23 3.45 -9.36
N ALA A 80 -15.25 2.40 -10.19
CA ALA A 80 -16.40 1.98 -10.99
C ALA A 80 -17.10 0.72 -10.43
N MET A 81 -16.58 0.13 -9.35
CA MET A 81 -17.21 -1.03 -8.73
C MET A 81 -18.42 -0.59 -7.90
N ASP A 82 -19.54 -1.27 -8.09
CA ASP A 82 -20.66 -1.18 -7.17
C ASP A 82 -20.38 -1.94 -5.87
N GLU A 83 -21.27 -1.81 -4.89
CA GLU A 83 -21.12 -2.39 -3.57
C GLU A 83 -21.06 -3.94 -3.60
N ALA A 84 -21.80 -4.56 -4.52
CA ALA A 84 -21.80 -6.02 -4.68
C ALA A 84 -20.44 -6.52 -5.20
N ALA A 85 -19.88 -5.84 -6.20
CA ALA A 85 -18.54 -6.13 -6.74
C ALA A 85 -17.44 -5.91 -5.70
N LEU A 86 -17.55 -4.84 -4.89
CA LEU A 86 -16.62 -4.57 -3.79
C LEU A 86 -16.66 -5.69 -2.73
N ARG A 87 -17.86 -6.08 -2.28
CA ARG A 87 -18.04 -7.20 -1.34
C ARG A 87 -17.48 -8.50 -1.90
N ALA A 88 -17.77 -8.82 -3.17
CA ALA A 88 -17.26 -10.02 -3.82
C ALA A 88 -15.72 -10.01 -3.96
N SER A 89 -15.11 -8.84 -4.18
CA SER A 89 -13.65 -8.69 -4.21
C SER A 89 -13.04 -8.94 -2.83
N TYR A 90 -13.58 -8.33 -1.77
CA TYR A 90 -13.11 -8.56 -0.41
C TYR A 90 -13.36 -9.99 0.07
N ALA A 91 -14.54 -10.56 -0.18
CA ALA A 91 -14.88 -11.92 0.22
C ALA A 91 -13.86 -12.94 -0.30
N ARG A 92 -13.49 -12.83 -1.59
CA ARG A 92 -12.43 -13.68 -2.19
C ARG A 92 -11.06 -13.46 -1.53
N ALA A 93 -10.72 -12.22 -1.20
CA ALA A 93 -9.46 -11.93 -0.49
C ALA A 93 -9.45 -12.53 0.91
N CYS A 94 -10.54 -12.38 1.67
CA CYS A 94 -10.71 -12.91 3.02
C CYS A 94 -10.73 -14.44 3.04
N GLU A 95 -11.42 -15.08 2.09
CA GLU A 95 -11.46 -16.53 1.96
C GLU A 95 -10.06 -17.10 1.71
N LEU A 96 -9.34 -16.57 0.72
CA LEU A 96 -7.98 -17.01 0.43
C LEU A 96 -7.03 -16.76 1.62
N PHE A 97 -7.17 -15.61 2.30
CA PHE A 97 -6.40 -15.31 3.48
C PHE A 97 -6.67 -16.33 4.60
N ALA A 98 -7.94 -16.65 4.86
CA ALA A 98 -8.33 -17.61 5.88
C ALA A 98 -7.86 -19.03 5.55
N GLN A 99 -7.93 -19.45 4.29
CA GLN A 99 -7.38 -20.73 3.84
C GLN A 99 -5.86 -20.81 4.04
N THR A 100 -5.16 -19.69 3.86
CA THR A 100 -3.70 -19.63 3.95
C THR A 100 -3.20 -19.56 5.40
N LEU A 101 -3.83 -18.74 6.24
CA LEU A 101 -3.35 -18.39 7.58
C LEU A 101 -4.25 -18.91 8.71
N GLY A 102 -5.37 -19.57 8.40
CA GLY A 102 -6.27 -20.19 9.39
C GLY A 102 -7.08 -19.21 10.23
N ARG A 103 -7.11 -17.92 9.87
CA ARG A 103 -7.81 -16.85 10.60
C ARG A 103 -8.31 -15.77 9.65
N ALA A 104 -9.26 -14.95 10.11
CA ALA A 104 -9.68 -13.76 9.37
C ALA A 104 -8.56 -12.68 9.33
N PRO A 105 -8.50 -11.85 8.27
CA PRO A 105 -7.60 -10.71 8.22
C PRO A 105 -8.02 -9.63 9.24
N ARG A 106 -7.03 -8.94 9.82
CA ARG A 106 -7.28 -7.84 10.77
C ARG A 106 -7.19 -6.45 10.14
N PHE A 107 -6.50 -6.33 9.02
CA PHE A 107 -6.27 -5.06 8.34
C PHE A 107 -6.10 -5.23 6.83
N SER A 108 -6.19 -4.11 6.10
CA SER A 108 -5.93 -4.04 4.66
C SER A 108 -5.04 -2.86 4.28
N GLY A 109 -4.41 -2.93 3.12
CA GLY A 109 -3.90 -1.77 2.39
C GLY A 109 -4.43 -1.81 0.96
N ALA A 110 -4.99 -0.71 0.46
CA ALA A 110 -5.59 -0.67 -0.87
C ALA A 110 -4.52 -0.55 -1.96
N PRO A 111 -4.56 -1.42 -2.99
CA PRO A 111 -3.75 -1.27 -4.19
C PRO A 111 -3.80 0.14 -4.77
N GLY A 112 -2.62 0.77 -4.85
CA GLY A 112 -2.47 2.13 -5.34
C GLY A 112 -3.20 3.21 -4.54
N TRP A 113 -3.53 2.96 -3.27
CA TRP A 113 -4.24 3.89 -2.38
C TRP A 113 -5.56 4.39 -3.01
N GLN A 114 -6.26 3.49 -3.69
CA GLN A 114 -7.56 3.76 -4.32
C GLN A 114 -8.68 3.23 -3.42
N ILE A 115 -9.57 4.13 -3.00
CA ILE A 115 -10.75 3.81 -2.19
C ILE A 115 -11.96 4.62 -2.62
N THR A 116 -13.14 4.14 -2.24
CA THR A 116 -14.43 4.83 -2.38
C THR A 116 -15.16 4.82 -1.03
N ALA A 117 -16.19 5.65 -0.87
CA ALA A 117 -17.05 5.58 0.31
C ALA A 117 -17.67 4.18 0.49
N ALA A 118 -18.06 3.53 -0.62
CA ALA A 118 -18.56 2.16 -0.61
C ALA A 118 -17.48 1.15 -0.15
N SER A 119 -16.23 1.28 -0.61
CA SER A 119 -15.18 0.35 -0.18
C SER A 119 -14.89 0.48 1.32
N LEU A 120 -14.96 1.70 1.87
CA LEU A 120 -14.83 1.96 3.30
C LEU A 120 -15.96 1.31 4.12
N ARG A 121 -17.20 1.38 3.64
CA ARG A 121 -18.33 0.68 4.28
C ARG A 121 -18.16 -0.84 4.28
N VAL A 122 -17.64 -1.41 3.19
CA VAL A 122 -17.35 -2.85 3.15
C VAL A 122 -16.24 -3.23 4.16
N GLN A 123 -15.22 -2.39 4.37
CA GLN A 123 -14.22 -2.62 5.43
C GLN A 123 -14.85 -2.64 6.83
N ASP A 124 -15.79 -1.72 7.08
CA ASP A 124 -16.54 -1.67 8.33
C ASP A 124 -17.39 -2.94 8.55
N GLU A 125 -18.02 -3.47 7.50
CA GLU A 125 -18.79 -4.73 7.55
C GLU A 125 -17.90 -5.93 7.91
N LEU A 126 -16.67 -5.94 7.40
CA LEU A 126 -15.68 -6.99 7.67
C LEU A 126 -15.06 -6.89 9.08
N GLY A 127 -15.30 -5.79 9.80
CA GLY A 127 -14.74 -5.57 11.12
C GLY A 127 -13.22 -5.42 11.13
N LEU A 128 -12.63 -4.87 10.06
CA LEU A 128 -11.18 -4.60 10.02
C LEU A 128 -10.81 -3.60 11.12
N ALA A 129 -9.75 -3.89 11.88
CA ALA A 129 -9.28 -3.06 12.97
C ALA A 129 -8.70 -1.73 12.47
N PHE A 130 -7.98 -1.78 11.36
CA PHE A 130 -7.41 -0.61 10.69
C PHE A 130 -7.15 -0.92 9.21
N ALA A 131 -6.81 0.10 8.44
CA ALA A 131 -6.31 -0.03 7.08
C ALA A 131 -5.27 1.04 6.75
N SER A 132 -4.47 0.83 5.71
CA SER A 132 -3.46 1.76 5.22
C SER A 132 -3.71 2.11 3.76
N ASP A 133 -4.90 2.65 3.50
CA ASP A 133 -5.38 2.89 2.15
C ASP A 133 -5.16 4.32 1.66
N CYS A 134 -4.65 5.19 2.52
CA CYS A 134 -4.43 6.61 2.25
C CYS A 134 -2.95 6.99 2.23
N ARG A 135 -2.66 8.14 1.62
CA ARG A 135 -1.35 8.81 1.64
C ARG A 135 -1.41 10.08 2.47
N ARG A 136 -0.29 10.42 3.12
CA ARG A 136 -0.07 11.65 3.91
C ARG A 136 -0.99 11.80 5.13
N GLY A 137 -0.60 12.67 6.05
CA GLY A 137 -1.38 12.97 7.25
C GLY A 137 -1.19 11.97 8.39
N ALA A 138 -1.89 12.24 9.50
CA ALA A 138 -1.91 11.38 10.69
C ALA A 138 -3.06 10.36 10.61
N PRO A 139 -3.07 9.34 11.48
CA PRO A 139 -4.20 8.41 11.58
C PRO A 139 -5.54 9.13 11.77
N PHE A 140 -6.58 8.65 11.09
CA PHE A 140 -7.91 9.30 11.07
C PHE A 140 -9.02 8.30 10.75
N TYR A 141 -10.24 8.65 11.12
CA TYR A 141 -11.44 7.96 10.65
C TYR A 141 -12.05 8.69 9.44
N PRO A 142 -12.25 8.01 8.30
CA PRO A 142 -12.91 8.63 7.15
C PRO A 142 -14.30 9.20 7.49
N ALA A 143 -14.50 10.49 7.25
CA ALA A 143 -15.81 11.12 7.30
C ALA A 143 -16.60 10.74 6.03
N LEU A 144 -17.84 10.31 6.23
CA LEU A 144 -18.79 9.93 5.19
C LEU A 144 -20.03 10.83 5.30
N ASP A 145 -20.86 10.87 4.26
CA ASP A 145 -22.05 11.74 4.25
C ASP A 145 -23.05 11.38 5.36
N ASP A 146 -23.08 10.11 5.76
CA ASP A 146 -23.95 9.52 6.79
C ASP A 146 -23.24 9.30 8.14
N GLY A 147 -22.03 9.86 8.33
CA GLY A 147 -21.30 9.78 9.60
C GLY A 147 -19.80 9.59 9.40
N ARG A 148 -19.24 8.52 9.97
CA ARG A 148 -17.83 8.17 9.78
C ARG A 148 -17.68 6.67 9.65
N ALA A 149 -16.68 6.25 8.89
CA ALA A 149 -16.23 4.88 8.90
C ALA A 149 -15.66 4.50 10.29
N ARG A 150 -15.76 3.21 10.61
CA ARG A 150 -15.31 2.59 11.87
C ARG A 150 -13.90 2.01 11.75
N THR A 151 -13.45 1.65 10.55
CA THR A 151 -12.07 1.23 10.31
C THR A 151 -11.13 2.44 10.28
N LEU A 152 -10.14 2.45 11.18
CA LEU A 152 -9.13 3.50 11.26
C LEU A 152 -8.22 3.46 10.03
N GLN A 153 -7.97 4.62 9.41
CA GLN A 153 -6.95 4.75 8.36
C GLN A 153 -5.63 5.21 8.96
N ILE A 154 -4.54 4.49 8.66
CA ILE A 154 -3.16 4.84 8.99
C ILE A 154 -2.43 5.13 7.67
N PRO A 155 -2.28 6.40 7.27
CA PRO A 155 -1.72 6.74 5.97
C PRO A 155 -0.25 6.38 5.81
N THR A 156 0.16 6.03 4.59
CA THR A 156 1.59 6.03 4.22
C THR A 156 2.06 7.48 4.10
N THR A 157 2.92 7.92 5.02
CA THR A 157 3.27 9.34 5.17
C THR A 157 4.41 9.76 4.24
N LEU A 158 5.35 8.87 3.96
CA LEU A 158 6.49 9.12 3.08
C LEU A 158 6.18 8.72 1.63
N PRO A 159 6.88 9.33 0.64
CA PRO A 159 6.94 8.80 -0.73
C PRO A 159 7.50 7.37 -0.75
N THR A 160 7.09 6.56 -1.72
CA THR A 160 7.78 5.30 -2.04
C THR A 160 9.04 5.57 -2.85
N SER A 161 9.98 4.61 -2.93
CA SER A 161 11.20 4.83 -3.71
C SER A 161 10.91 5.06 -5.19
N ASP A 162 9.90 4.38 -5.76
CA ASP A 162 9.51 4.55 -7.16
C ASP A 162 8.92 5.94 -7.42
N GLU A 163 8.25 6.56 -6.45
CA GLU A 163 7.76 7.93 -6.56
C GLU A 163 8.90 8.95 -6.54
N LEU A 164 9.89 8.75 -5.67
CA LEU A 164 11.08 9.61 -5.60
C LEU A 164 11.89 9.55 -6.90
N LEU A 165 12.10 8.34 -7.43
CA LEU A 165 12.80 8.14 -8.69
C LEU A 165 12.02 8.69 -9.89
N ALA A 166 10.70 8.48 -9.92
CA ALA A 166 9.86 8.95 -11.02
C ALA A 166 9.71 10.49 -11.05
N SER A 167 9.57 11.11 -9.88
CA SER A 167 9.51 12.57 -9.74
C SER A 167 10.86 13.25 -10.00
N GLY A 168 11.97 12.52 -9.83
CA GLY A 168 13.32 13.08 -9.88
C GLY A 168 13.75 13.74 -8.58
N ALA A 169 12.98 13.59 -7.49
CA ALA A 169 13.30 14.13 -6.17
C ALA A 169 14.55 13.49 -5.55
N ALA A 170 14.87 12.24 -5.92
CA ALA A 170 16.10 11.57 -5.56
C ALA A 170 16.57 10.61 -6.65
N ARG A 171 17.86 10.27 -6.63
CA ARG A 171 18.42 9.13 -7.38
C ARG A 171 18.58 7.95 -6.43
N THR A 172 18.71 6.74 -6.98
CA THR A 172 18.85 5.51 -6.19
C THR A 172 19.94 5.61 -5.11
N ARG A 173 21.10 6.19 -5.46
CA ARG A 173 22.24 6.34 -4.54
C ARG A 173 21.99 7.33 -3.40
N ASP A 174 21.04 8.25 -3.57
CA ASP A 174 20.74 9.33 -2.63
C ASP A 174 19.48 9.00 -1.78
N LEU A 175 18.86 7.83 -1.97
CA LEU A 175 17.58 7.47 -1.32
C LEU A 175 17.66 7.47 0.20
N ALA A 176 18.72 6.89 0.78
CA ALA A 176 18.87 6.80 2.23
C ALA A 176 19.00 8.19 2.88
N ASP A 177 19.81 9.06 2.28
CA ASP A 177 20.00 10.43 2.75
C ASP A 177 18.71 11.24 2.60
N TRP A 178 18.00 11.06 1.48
CA TRP A 178 16.70 11.70 1.27
C TRP A 178 15.70 11.29 2.35
N TYR A 179 15.52 9.99 2.60
CA TYR A 179 14.60 9.53 3.63
C TYR A 179 15.00 10.03 5.02
N GLY A 180 16.29 9.96 5.37
CA GLY A 180 16.80 10.45 6.66
C GLY A 180 16.50 11.94 6.87
N ALA A 181 16.67 12.77 5.84
CA ALA A 181 16.38 14.21 5.91
C ALA A 181 14.89 14.56 5.94
N HIS A 182 14.00 13.64 5.55
CA HIS A 182 12.55 13.87 5.44
C HIS A 182 11.73 13.13 6.49
N LEU A 183 12.38 12.46 7.45
CA LEU A 183 11.70 12.00 8.65
C LEU A 183 11.22 13.19 9.46
N VAL A 184 10.02 13.05 10.02
CA VAL A 184 9.49 14.03 10.97
C VAL A 184 9.72 13.48 12.39
N PRO A 185 10.60 14.10 13.20
CA PRO A 185 10.83 13.68 14.58
C PRO A 185 9.54 13.72 15.41
N ASP A 186 9.46 12.83 16.41
CA ASP A 186 8.31 12.72 17.34
C ASP A 186 6.95 12.52 16.65
N ARG A 187 6.95 12.06 15.40
CA ARG A 187 5.75 11.74 14.62
C ARG A 187 5.87 10.36 14.01
N LEU A 188 4.72 9.79 13.66
CA LEU A 188 4.65 8.54 12.93
C LEU A 188 5.15 8.76 11.49
N ASN A 189 6.18 8.00 11.11
CA ASN A 189 6.68 7.93 9.74
C ASN A 189 6.35 6.54 9.18
N VAL A 190 5.57 6.49 8.10
CA VAL A 190 5.13 5.24 7.44
C VAL A 190 5.65 5.23 6.01
N VAL A 191 6.44 4.22 5.68
CA VAL A 191 7.00 4.00 4.34
C VAL A 191 6.45 2.70 3.76
N GLY A 192 6.06 2.74 2.49
CA GLY A 192 5.75 1.53 1.73
C GLY A 192 7.03 0.98 1.10
N VAL A 193 7.31 -0.30 1.31
CA VAL A 193 8.43 -1.03 0.69
C VAL A 193 7.89 -2.24 -0.06
N HIS A 194 8.54 -2.61 -1.15
CA HIS A 194 8.17 -3.73 -2.02
C HIS A 194 9.28 -4.78 -2.00
N ALA A 195 8.90 -6.05 -1.90
CA ALA A 195 9.86 -7.14 -1.84
C ALA A 195 10.72 -7.19 -3.11
N GLU A 196 10.13 -6.97 -4.28
CA GLU A 196 10.80 -7.06 -5.58
C GLU A 196 11.77 -5.90 -5.82
N ALA A 197 11.48 -4.72 -5.28
CA ALA A 197 12.35 -3.56 -5.37
C ALA A 197 13.29 -3.50 -4.16
N GLU A 198 12.83 -2.95 -3.04
CA GLU A 198 13.62 -2.73 -1.83
C GLU A 198 14.15 -4.02 -1.20
N GLY A 199 13.47 -5.15 -1.38
CA GLY A 199 13.93 -6.44 -0.86
C GLY A 199 14.99 -7.15 -1.70
N ILE A 200 15.15 -6.80 -2.99
CA ILE A 200 16.09 -7.47 -3.91
C ILE A 200 17.06 -6.45 -4.51
N HIS A 201 16.60 -5.64 -5.46
CA HIS A 201 17.45 -4.72 -6.23
C HIS A 201 18.07 -3.61 -5.40
N PHE A 202 17.43 -3.32 -4.28
CA PHE A 202 17.64 -2.16 -3.44
C PHE A 202 17.93 -2.57 -1.98
N ALA A 203 18.18 -3.85 -1.74
CA ALA A 203 18.37 -4.42 -0.40
C ALA A 203 19.51 -3.77 0.38
N GLU A 204 20.63 -3.47 -0.29
CA GLU A 204 21.78 -2.86 0.38
C GLU A 204 21.45 -1.45 0.91
N TRP A 205 20.73 -0.63 0.11
CA TRP A 205 20.33 0.69 0.57
C TRP A 205 19.35 0.58 1.74
N LEU A 206 18.35 -0.33 1.63
CA LEU A 206 17.35 -0.52 2.67
C LEU A 206 18.03 -0.92 3.99
N ARG A 207 18.98 -1.85 3.94
CA ARG A 207 19.76 -2.26 5.12
C ARG A 207 20.52 -1.08 5.73
N ARG A 208 21.26 -0.32 4.92
CA ARG A 208 22.00 0.87 5.41
C ARG A 208 21.09 1.91 6.04
N TRP A 209 19.92 2.14 5.45
CA TRP A 209 18.94 3.08 6.00
C TRP A 209 18.38 2.58 7.33
N LEU A 210 17.98 1.32 7.44
CA LEU A 210 17.53 0.72 8.70
C LEU A 210 18.60 0.77 9.80
N ASP A 211 19.86 0.53 9.45
CA ASP A 211 20.98 0.62 10.40
C ASP A 211 21.18 2.07 10.88
N ALA A 212 21.07 3.06 9.99
CA ALA A 212 21.13 4.47 10.34
C ALA A 212 19.96 4.90 11.25
N LEU A 213 18.74 4.41 10.98
CA LEU A 213 17.58 4.66 11.82
C LEU A 213 17.79 4.12 13.24
N ARG A 214 18.28 2.88 13.37
CA ARG A 214 18.61 2.29 14.68
C ARG A 214 19.67 3.11 15.41
N ALA A 215 20.72 3.54 14.71
CA ALA A 215 21.78 4.37 15.29
C ALA A 215 21.27 5.74 15.75
N SER A 216 20.24 6.29 15.09
CA SER A 216 19.60 7.55 15.48
C SER A 216 18.61 7.42 16.64
N GLY A 217 18.38 6.21 17.16
CA GLY A 217 17.41 5.96 18.23
C GLY A 217 15.96 5.85 17.76
N ALA A 218 15.72 5.62 16.47
CA ALA A 218 14.37 5.45 15.94
C ALA A 218 13.69 4.20 16.53
N VAL A 219 12.42 4.35 16.92
CA VAL A 219 11.60 3.25 17.43
C VAL A 219 10.75 2.69 16.30
N PHE A 220 10.92 1.40 16.00
CA PHE A 220 10.08 0.68 15.05
C PHE A 220 8.84 0.16 15.77
N VAL A 221 7.66 0.45 15.21
CA VAL A 221 6.37 -0.02 15.72
C VAL A 221 5.57 -0.67 14.59
N SER A 222 4.69 -1.61 14.93
CA SER A 222 3.77 -2.16 13.95
C SER A 222 2.59 -1.21 13.71
N LEU A 223 1.95 -1.29 12.54
CA LEU A 223 0.71 -0.54 12.30
C LEU A 223 -0.42 -0.97 13.24
N ALA A 224 -0.39 -2.20 13.74
CA ALA A 224 -1.35 -2.66 14.74
C ALA A 224 -1.16 -1.93 16.09
N ASP A 225 0.08 -1.72 16.53
CA ASP A 225 0.36 -0.95 17.75
C ASP A 225 -0.08 0.51 17.60
N VAL A 226 0.14 1.09 16.41
CA VAL A 226 -0.35 2.43 16.08
C VAL A 226 -1.87 2.47 16.13
N ALA A 227 -2.55 1.48 15.56
CA ALA A 227 -4.00 1.42 15.56
C ALA A 227 -4.58 1.39 16.98
N GLU A 228 -4.00 0.62 17.89
CA GLU A 228 -4.45 0.59 19.29
C GLU A 228 -4.21 1.92 20.00
N ARG A 229 -3.09 2.59 19.78
CA ARG A 229 -2.77 3.90 20.41
C ARG A 229 -3.69 5.02 19.92
N GLU A 230 -4.07 4.98 18.65
CA GLU A 230 -4.82 6.05 17.98
C GLU A 230 -6.33 5.82 17.97
N ARG A 231 -6.79 4.62 18.37
CA ARG A 231 -8.20 4.18 18.36
C ARG A 231 -9.17 5.24 18.89
N ASP A 232 -8.85 5.84 20.04
CA ASP A 232 -9.71 6.81 20.73
C ASP A 232 -9.28 8.28 20.55
N ARG A 233 -8.23 8.52 19.74
CA ARG A 233 -7.60 9.84 19.56
C ARG A 233 -7.73 10.38 18.14
N ALA A 234 -7.81 9.49 17.17
CA ALA A 234 -7.82 9.84 15.76
C ALA A 234 -9.07 10.66 15.38
N PRO A 235 -8.91 11.81 14.71
CA PRO A 235 -10.05 12.64 14.32
C PRO A 235 -10.81 12.03 13.14
N ALA A 236 -12.03 12.49 12.92
CA ALA A 236 -12.71 12.28 11.64
C ALA A 236 -12.16 13.27 10.58
N ARG A 237 -11.86 12.79 9.37
CA ARG A 237 -11.41 13.61 8.23
C ARG A 237 -12.02 13.11 6.92
N ARG A 238 -12.36 14.04 6.03
CA ARG A 238 -12.78 13.69 4.67
C ARG A 238 -11.63 13.06 3.91
N VAL A 239 -11.93 12.15 2.99
CA VAL A 239 -10.95 11.61 2.04
C VAL A 239 -11.06 12.38 0.73
N LEU A 240 -9.93 12.85 0.23
CA LEU A 240 -9.81 13.62 -1.01
C LEU A 240 -8.90 12.90 -1.99
N ALA A 241 -9.29 12.88 -3.25
CA ALA A 241 -8.40 12.45 -4.34
C ALA A 241 -7.34 13.53 -4.60
N ARG A 242 -6.06 13.16 -4.53
CA ARG A 242 -4.92 14.08 -4.73
C ARG A 242 -3.89 13.48 -5.67
N GLU A 243 -3.40 14.29 -6.61
CA GLU A 243 -2.21 13.97 -7.40
C GLU A 243 -0.96 14.14 -6.53
N LEU A 244 -0.05 13.15 -6.58
CA LEU A 244 1.22 13.20 -5.87
C LEU A 244 2.40 13.12 -6.85
N PRO A 245 3.53 13.82 -6.58
CA PRO A 245 4.72 13.71 -7.41
C PRO A 245 5.18 12.26 -7.60
N GLY A 246 5.51 11.89 -8.85
CA GLY A 246 6.00 10.54 -9.17
C GLY A 246 4.93 9.45 -9.21
N ARG A 247 3.65 9.78 -8.98
CA ARG A 247 2.51 8.89 -9.21
C ARG A 247 1.85 9.15 -10.56
N VAL A 248 1.12 8.14 -11.02
CA VAL A 248 0.25 8.22 -12.19
C VAL A 248 -1.18 8.11 -11.70
N GLY A 249 -1.90 9.23 -11.74
CA GLY A 249 -3.26 9.36 -11.25
C GLY A 249 -3.33 9.66 -9.74
N PRO A 250 -4.54 10.03 -9.28
CA PRO A 250 -4.74 10.50 -7.93
C PRO A 250 -4.67 9.34 -6.94
N VAL A 251 -4.49 9.66 -5.67
CA VAL A 251 -4.60 8.75 -4.53
C VAL A 251 -5.49 9.35 -3.46
N ALA A 252 -6.01 8.49 -2.58
CA ALA A 252 -6.72 8.92 -1.40
C ALA A 252 -5.78 9.58 -0.39
N CYS A 253 -6.10 10.81 0.03
CA CYS A 253 -5.43 11.54 1.09
C CYS A 253 -6.47 12.09 2.07
N PRO A 254 -6.19 12.17 3.38
CA PRO A 254 -7.07 12.91 4.29
C PRO A 254 -7.07 14.39 3.93
N GLU A 255 -8.19 15.05 4.16
CA GLU A 255 -8.25 16.49 4.34
C GLU A 255 -7.33 16.88 5.50
N LEU A 256 -6.31 17.68 5.21
CA LEU A 256 -5.38 18.16 6.22
C LEU A 256 -6.05 19.26 7.04
N ALA A 257 -5.73 19.32 8.34
CA ALA A 257 -6.15 20.44 9.16
C ALA A 257 -5.60 21.75 8.56
N ALA A 258 -6.45 22.79 8.57
CA ALA A 258 -6.06 24.15 8.22
C ALA A 258 -5.02 24.71 9.20
#